data_AF-A0ABD2YJ37-F1
#
_entry.id   AF-A0ABD2YJ37-F1
#
_cell.length_a   1.000
_cell.length_b   1.000
_cell.length_c   1.000
_cell.angle_alpha   90.00
_cell.angle_beta   90.00
_cell.angle_gamma   90.00
#
_symmetry.space_group_name_H-M   'P 1'
#
loop_
_entity.id
_entity.type
_entity.pdbx_description
1 polymer ?
#
loop_
_entity_poly.entity_id
_entity_poly.type
_entity_poly.pdbx_seq_one_letter_code
_entity_poly.pdbx_strand_id
1 'polypeptide(L)'
;MDGRNEQQLQEEDLEDMTSEQAETTNKAKTPVPTCYFAQAKKENTCLPLPSLHLLKGYESKLKHISGKKMNEESSNTSSNISCCRSQELSTDDIIKMARARLYQLTLKNSDVVSMLVSDCLHDNSGVPNEKYEDFELALLLQAAAVKFSNQQLDRARKLLSMCQHSASPTGNPLQRVVYYFTEALQERIRREMGGKVGSEALEGSERRPTLEEALTNLHPDLIKYQREFPFCQVIQFTAIQAILDNVACAKRIHLVDLGIKSGSHWPIMMQALADRHACPLELLKIDNCFVSDMKDLKEDFFELATDEVLAVYSNKRLASLLPCPNHLESLVQTIAKLNPCVMVISEFEVNTNRTTFVDRFNAELCFTAALFDCLEDCMDKDNENRVIQEAEFLGEAIQNVITTEGDERMHRKESIDFWRPFLTRFGIVEIALSDRALCQAKLIVRSDPRWHPCTLEVNGKGLIVGWKGTPIQKEENLDDAFGGVVHKLDEKPSSQQEESVPTATDRKALLDLPCWHSTNKFRRIS
;
A
#
# COMPACT_ATOMS: atom_id res chain seq x y z
N MET A 1 3.51 -65.84 -58.64
CA MET A 1 2.58 -66.59 -57.77
C MET A 1 3.24 -66.76 -56.42
N ASP A 2 2.44 -66.91 -55.38
CA ASP A 2 2.80 -67.07 -53.96
C ASP A 2 3.64 -68.35 -53.69
N GLY A 3 4.27 -68.57 -52.54
CA GLY A 3 4.39 -67.77 -51.29
C GLY A 3 4.27 -68.67 -50.02
N ARG A 4 4.37 -68.06 -48.82
CA ARG A 4 4.21 -68.66 -47.44
C ARG A 4 5.37 -69.53 -46.92
N ASN A 5 5.52 -69.85 -45.63
CA ASN A 5 5.37 -69.18 -44.30
C ASN A 5 5.84 -70.19 -43.23
N GLU A 6 6.29 -69.76 -42.04
CA GLU A 6 6.55 -70.63 -40.86
C GLU A 6 5.93 -70.03 -39.57
N GLN A 7 5.80 -70.82 -38.48
CA GLN A 7 5.10 -70.45 -37.22
C GLN A 7 5.70 -71.11 -35.95
N GLN A 8 5.12 -70.85 -34.76
CA GLN A 8 5.78 -70.81 -33.43
C GLN A 8 4.81 -71.15 -32.24
N LEU A 9 5.30 -71.29 -30.98
CA LEU A 9 4.58 -71.39 -29.67
C LEU A 9 4.01 -72.81 -29.28
N GLN A 10 3.74 -73.24 -28.01
CA GLN A 10 3.88 -72.68 -26.63
C GLN A 10 3.92 -73.76 -25.48
N GLU A 11 3.56 -73.43 -24.21
CA GLU A 11 3.33 -74.24 -22.96
C GLU A 11 4.50 -74.39 -21.92
N GLU A 12 4.43 -74.17 -20.57
CA GLU A 12 3.42 -73.88 -19.49
C GLU A 12 2.91 -75.11 -18.65
N ASP A 13 2.83 -75.16 -17.29
CA ASP A 13 3.29 -74.30 -16.15
C ASP A 13 3.87 -75.15 -14.94
N LEU A 14 3.56 -75.18 -13.60
CA LEU A 14 2.63 -74.57 -12.60
C LEU A 14 3.09 -74.90 -11.11
N GLU A 15 2.41 -74.35 -10.06
CA GLU A 15 2.36 -74.68 -8.58
C GLU A 15 3.58 -74.42 -7.61
N ASP A 16 3.46 -73.89 -6.37
CA ASP A 16 2.37 -73.12 -5.67
C ASP A 16 2.81 -72.34 -4.36
N MET A 17 2.05 -71.29 -3.98
CA MET A 17 1.73 -70.69 -2.64
C MET A 17 2.78 -70.22 -1.58
N THR A 18 2.90 -68.89 -1.34
CA THR A 18 2.29 -68.14 -0.18
C THR A 18 2.76 -66.66 -0.01
N SER A 19 1.80 -65.72 0.11
CA SER A 19 1.76 -64.41 0.86
C SER A 19 3.02 -63.51 1.11
N GLU A 20 2.97 -62.17 1.12
CA GLU A 20 2.06 -61.14 0.54
C GLU A 20 2.67 -59.72 0.69
N GLN A 21 2.23 -58.75 -0.13
CA GLN A 21 2.31 -57.27 0.00
C GLN A 21 3.56 -56.55 0.55
N ALA A 22 4.19 -55.71 -0.29
CA ALA A 22 4.30 -54.24 -0.08
C ALA A 22 5.14 -53.55 -1.20
N GLU A 23 4.50 -52.82 -2.12
CA GLU A 23 5.21 -52.00 -3.11
C GLU A 23 5.68 -50.66 -2.52
N THR A 24 6.96 -50.32 -2.65
CA THR A 24 7.49 -48.98 -2.35
C THR A 24 8.01 -48.33 -3.64
N THR A 25 7.25 -47.38 -4.18
CA THR A 25 7.60 -46.69 -5.43
C THR A 25 8.66 -45.61 -5.21
N ASN A 26 9.87 -45.85 -5.74
CA ASN A 26 10.95 -44.87 -5.76
C ASN A 26 10.59 -43.64 -6.61
N LYS A 27 10.06 -42.57 -5.99
CA LYS A 27 10.01 -41.24 -6.62
C LYS A 27 11.42 -40.64 -6.65
N ALA A 28 12.07 -40.73 -7.81
CA ALA A 28 13.35 -40.07 -8.06
C ALA A 28 13.23 -38.55 -7.86
N LYS A 29 14.11 -37.97 -7.03
CA LYS A 29 14.24 -36.51 -6.90
C LYS A 29 14.89 -35.96 -8.16
N THR A 30 14.17 -35.14 -8.92
CA THR A 30 14.77 -34.30 -9.96
C THR A 30 15.66 -33.23 -9.31
N PRO A 31 16.85 -32.95 -9.85
CA PRO A 31 17.74 -31.94 -9.27
C PRO A 31 17.23 -30.53 -9.58
N VAL A 32 17.09 -29.70 -8.54
CA VAL A 32 16.82 -28.26 -8.68
C VAL A 32 18.00 -27.60 -9.42
N PRO A 33 17.77 -26.77 -10.46
CA PRO A 33 18.84 -26.06 -11.16
C PRO A 33 19.58 -25.10 -10.23
N THR A 34 20.68 -25.56 -9.64
CA THR A 34 21.52 -24.76 -8.73
C THR A 34 22.32 -23.75 -9.56
N CYS A 35 21.69 -22.62 -9.85
CA CYS A 35 22.34 -21.53 -10.57
C CYS A 35 23.39 -20.89 -9.65
N TYR A 36 24.67 -21.21 -9.88
CA TYR A 36 25.77 -20.62 -9.15
C TYR A 36 25.74 -19.10 -9.33
N PHE A 37 25.64 -18.36 -8.22
CA PHE A 37 25.87 -16.92 -8.21
C PHE A 37 27.33 -16.63 -8.57
N ALA A 38 27.60 -16.48 -9.87
CA ALA A 38 28.84 -15.91 -10.36
C ALA A 38 29.01 -14.52 -9.71
N GLN A 39 30.05 -14.35 -8.92
CA GLN A 39 30.33 -13.10 -8.22
C GLN A 39 30.68 -12.00 -9.24
N ALA A 40 29.65 -11.28 -9.70
CA ALA A 40 29.83 -10.08 -10.50
C ALA A 40 30.73 -9.11 -9.72
N LYS A 41 31.79 -8.63 -10.37
CA LYS A 41 32.72 -7.67 -9.76
C LYS A 41 31.96 -6.39 -9.38
N LYS A 42 32.40 -5.72 -8.31
CA LYS A 42 31.92 -4.38 -7.94
C LYS A 42 32.33 -3.34 -8.98
N GLU A 43 31.54 -3.21 -10.04
CA GLU A 43 31.54 -2.03 -10.90
C GLU A 43 30.59 -1.00 -10.29
N ASN A 44 31.14 -0.15 -9.41
CA ASN A 44 30.44 0.92 -8.71
C ASN A 44 30.08 2.10 -9.65
N THR A 45 29.38 1.81 -10.74
CA THR A 45 28.85 2.80 -11.67
C THR A 45 27.33 2.70 -11.73
N CYS A 46 26.65 3.76 -11.31
CA CYS A 46 25.18 3.89 -11.41
C CYS A 46 24.77 4.14 -12.88
N LEU A 47 25.07 3.18 -13.76
CA LEU A 47 24.59 3.17 -15.13
C LEU A 47 23.08 2.89 -15.12
N PRO A 48 22.26 3.75 -15.73
CA PRO A 48 20.83 3.50 -15.78
C PRO A 48 20.51 2.28 -16.65
N LEU A 49 19.69 1.37 -16.13
CA LEU A 49 19.07 0.31 -16.93
C LEU A 49 18.18 0.89 -18.05
N PRO A 50 17.78 0.07 -19.05
CA PRO A 50 16.77 0.46 -20.03
C PRO A 50 15.51 1.08 -19.42
N SER A 51 15.11 0.69 -18.19
CA SER A 51 14.04 1.34 -17.42
C SER A 51 14.17 2.87 -17.28
N LEU A 52 15.38 3.43 -17.24
CA LEU A 52 15.58 4.88 -17.19
C LEU A 52 15.71 5.54 -18.57
N HIS A 53 16.14 4.78 -19.58
CA HIS A 53 15.92 5.18 -20.98
C HIS A 53 14.43 5.20 -21.32
N LEU A 54 13.64 4.32 -20.71
CA LEU A 54 12.17 4.37 -20.76
C LEU A 54 11.62 5.56 -19.97
N LEU A 55 12.18 5.95 -18.81
CA LEU A 55 11.81 7.22 -18.18
C LEU A 55 12.02 8.42 -19.13
N LYS A 56 13.15 8.49 -19.86
CA LYS A 56 13.36 9.54 -20.89
C LYS A 56 12.47 9.38 -22.14
N GLY A 57 12.16 8.14 -22.53
CA GLY A 57 11.22 7.81 -23.62
C GLY A 57 9.76 8.11 -23.27
N TYR A 58 9.41 8.06 -21.99
CA TYR A 58 8.15 8.54 -21.44
C TYR A 58 8.19 10.06 -21.32
N GLU A 59 9.23 10.68 -20.76
CA GLU A 59 9.38 12.15 -20.65
C GLU A 59 9.15 12.86 -22.00
N SER A 60 9.77 12.35 -23.07
CA SER A 60 9.61 12.86 -24.44
C SER A 60 8.22 12.63 -25.03
N LYS A 61 7.52 11.54 -24.68
CA LYS A 61 6.10 11.33 -25.03
C LYS A 61 5.14 12.15 -24.16
N LEU A 62 5.48 12.41 -22.89
CA LEU A 62 4.69 13.16 -21.92
C LEU A 62 4.68 14.66 -22.24
N LYS A 63 5.82 15.21 -22.69
CA LYS A 63 5.94 16.57 -23.29
C LYS A 63 5.07 16.76 -24.54
N HIS A 64 4.54 15.68 -25.12
CA HIS A 64 3.62 15.71 -26.27
C HIS A 64 2.14 15.54 -25.89
N ILE A 65 1.84 15.19 -24.62
CA ILE A 65 0.47 15.01 -24.09
C ILE A 65 0.10 16.20 -23.19
N SER A 66 1.04 16.71 -22.39
CA SER A 66 0.89 18.01 -21.73
C SER A 66 1.21 19.13 -22.72
N GLY A 67 0.20 19.90 -23.12
CA GLY A 67 0.26 20.88 -24.23
C GLY A 67 1.09 22.16 -23.97
N LYS A 68 2.17 22.10 -23.21
CA LYS A 68 3.07 23.24 -22.93
C LYS A 68 4.41 23.07 -23.63
N LYS A 69 4.60 23.74 -24.78
CA LYS A 69 5.95 24.12 -25.23
C LYS A 69 6.53 25.11 -24.22
N MET A 70 7.64 24.74 -23.59
CA MET A 70 8.56 25.65 -22.92
C MET A 70 9.83 25.71 -23.77
N ASN A 71 10.35 26.92 -24.02
CA ASN A 71 11.54 27.08 -24.86
C ASN A 71 12.80 26.67 -24.09
N GLU A 72 13.68 25.90 -24.72
CA GLU A 72 15.02 25.61 -24.20
C GLU A 72 15.97 26.78 -24.51
N GLU A 73 16.09 27.73 -23.59
CA GLU A 73 17.23 28.66 -23.60
C GLU A 73 18.36 28.10 -22.72
N SER A 74 19.50 27.82 -23.36
CA SER A 74 20.67 27.25 -22.70
C SER A 74 21.58 28.35 -22.16
N SER A 75 21.73 28.41 -20.84
CA SER A 75 22.68 29.30 -20.16
C SER A 75 23.53 28.54 -19.13
N ASN A 76 24.75 28.18 -19.54
CA ASN A 76 25.75 27.61 -18.64
C ASN A 76 26.26 28.69 -17.69
N THR A 77 25.85 28.66 -16.42
CA THR A 77 26.48 29.46 -15.36
C THR A 77 26.56 28.68 -14.05
N SER A 78 27.77 28.29 -13.64
CA SER A 78 28.01 27.71 -12.32
C SER A 78 27.96 28.81 -11.26
N SER A 79 26.92 28.81 -10.42
CA SER A 79 26.83 29.69 -9.25
C SER A 79 26.55 28.87 -8.00
N ASN A 80 27.44 28.98 -7.01
CA ASN A 80 27.23 28.41 -5.68
C ASN A 80 26.20 29.25 -4.93
N ILE A 81 24.91 28.98 -5.14
CA ILE A 81 23.84 29.56 -4.33
C ILE A 81 23.76 28.76 -3.02
N SER A 82 24.20 29.37 -1.92
CA SER A 82 24.07 28.79 -0.59
C SER A 82 22.59 28.60 -0.25
N CYS A 83 22.15 27.35 -0.10
CA CYS A 83 20.75 27.03 0.19
C CYS A 83 20.42 27.33 1.66
N CYS A 84 20.19 28.61 1.95
CA CYS A 84 19.58 29.09 3.17
C CYS A 84 18.15 29.57 2.86
N ARG A 85 17.31 28.67 2.32
CA ARG A 85 15.86 28.86 2.45
C ARG A 85 15.54 28.70 3.93
N SER A 86 14.87 29.69 4.52
CA SER A 86 14.21 29.53 5.82
C SER A 86 13.32 28.29 5.73
N GLN A 87 13.47 27.35 6.67
CA GLN A 87 12.78 26.07 6.63
C GLN A 87 11.32 26.28 7.03
N GLU A 88 10.46 26.49 6.03
CA GLU A 88 9.02 26.68 6.23
C GLU A 88 8.42 25.42 6.86
N LEU A 89 7.68 25.61 7.95
CA LEU A 89 7.04 24.53 8.70
C LEU A 89 6.02 23.81 7.81
N SER A 90 6.07 22.47 7.81
CA SER A 90 5.04 21.65 7.18
C SER A 90 3.73 21.67 7.96
N THR A 91 2.64 21.23 7.33
CA THR A 91 1.35 21.07 8.00
C THR A 91 1.44 20.09 9.17
N ASP A 92 2.24 19.03 9.04
CA ASP A 92 2.51 18.04 10.09
C ASP A 92 3.33 18.62 11.25
N ASP A 93 4.33 19.48 10.99
CA ASP A 93 5.08 20.19 12.04
C ASP A 93 4.15 21.05 12.90
N ILE A 94 3.25 21.81 12.26
CA ILE A 94 2.27 22.67 12.96
C ILE A 94 1.32 21.81 13.81
N ILE A 95 0.84 20.68 13.27
CA ILE A 95 -0.01 19.71 14.00
C ILE A 95 0.73 19.13 15.22
N LYS A 96 2.01 18.75 15.08
CA LYS A 96 2.86 18.24 16.17
C LYS A 96 3.13 19.29 17.23
N MET A 97 3.43 20.54 16.85
CA MET A 97 3.59 21.65 17.80
C MET A 97 2.29 21.91 18.57
N ALA A 98 1.14 21.89 17.89
CA ALA A 98 -0.17 22.02 18.52
C ALA A 98 -0.49 20.84 19.46
N ARG A 99 -0.10 19.61 19.10
CA ARG A 99 -0.24 18.40 19.95
C ARG A 99 0.58 18.53 21.23
N ALA A 100 1.85 18.93 21.11
CA ALA A 100 2.73 19.18 22.25
C ALA A 100 2.17 20.29 23.16
N ARG A 101 1.62 21.37 22.59
CA ARG A 101 0.95 22.41 23.39
C ARG A 101 -0.29 21.87 24.09
N LEU A 102 -1.16 21.12 23.42
CA LEU A 102 -2.37 20.53 24.00
C LEU A 102 -2.07 19.61 25.20
N TYR A 103 -1.01 18.81 25.10
CA TYR A 103 -0.52 17.99 26.21
C TYR A 103 -0.12 18.85 27.41
N GLN A 104 0.66 19.91 27.20
CA GLN A 104 1.07 20.86 28.24
C GLN A 104 -0.11 21.63 28.87
N LEU A 105 -1.17 21.94 28.11
CA LEU A 105 -2.41 22.52 28.65
C LEU A 105 -3.17 21.52 29.53
N THR A 106 -3.21 20.25 29.09
CA THR A 106 -3.89 19.16 29.81
C THR A 106 -3.22 18.88 31.15
N LEU A 107 -1.89 18.80 31.21
CA LEU A 107 -1.13 18.68 32.46
C LEU A 107 -1.37 19.82 33.45
N LYS A 108 -1.68 21.02 32.95
CA LYS A 108 -1.95 22.23 33.76
C LYS A 108 -3.43 22.41 34.10
N ASN A 109 -4.31 21.49 33.71
CA ASN A 109 -5.78 21.62 33.80
C ASN A 109 -6.33 22.93 33.18
N SER A 110 -5.63 23.49 32.19
CA SER A 110 -6.03 24.75 31.54
C SER A 110 -7.09 24.50 30.48
N ASP A 111 -8.06 25.40 30.38
CA ASP A 111 -8.99 25.42 29.25
C ASP A 111 -8.33 26.04 28.00
N VAL A 112 -8.65 25.50 26.82
CA VAL A 112 -8.05 25.90 25.54
C VAL A 112 -8.65 27.21 25.04
N VAL A 113 -9.97 27.39 25.14
CA VAL A 113 -10.64 28.64 24.71
C VAL A 113 -10.19 29.81 25.57
N SER A 114 -10.06 29.59 26.87
CA SER A 114 -9.56 30.57 27.83
C SER A 114 -8.09 30.97 27.57
N MET A 115 -7.28 30.08 26.98
CA MET A 115 -5.91 30.38 26.55
C MET A 115 -5.86 31.19 25.25
N LEU A 116 -6.68 30.84 24.26
CA LEU A 116 -6.78 31.57 22.98
C LEU A 116 -7.18 33.04 23.19
N VAL A 117 -8.03 33.32 24.18
CA VAL A 117 -8.50 34.68 24.53
C VAL A 117 -7.50 35.48 25.39
N SER A 118 -6.30 34.95 25.68
CA SER A 118 -5.39 35.50 26.71
C SER A 118 -4.04 36.03 26.21
N ASP A 119 -3.81 36.13 24.90
CA ASP A 119 -2.55 36.48 24.21
C ASP A 119 -1.31 35.60 24.55
N CYS A 120 -1.38 34.75 25.59
CA CYS A 120 -0.31 33.93 26.16
C CYS A 120 0.17 32.74 25.29
N LEU A 121 0.00 32.85 23.98
CA LEU A 121 0.35 31.87 22.94
C LEU A 121 1.34 32.45 21.92
N HIS A 122 1.29 33.75 21.60
CA HIS A 122 2.24 34.38 20.68
C HIS A 122 3.68 34.29 21.20
N ASP A 123 3.90 34.63 22.47
CA ASP A 123 5.24 34.88 23.04
C ASP A 123 6.01 33.59 23.46
N ASN A 124 5.40 32.41 23.34
CA ASN A 124 5.93 31.15 23.91
C ASN A 124 5.57 29.88 23.08
N SER A 125 5.19 30.03 21.81
CA SER A 125 4.87 28.89 20.92
C SER A 125 6.03 28.43 20.05
N GLY A 126 6.97 29.34 19.72
CA GLY A 126 8.03 29.09 18.72
C GLY A 126 7.53 29.06 17.27
N VAL A 127 6.24 29.36 17.03
CA VAL A 127 5.61 29.39 15.72
C VAL A 127 5.79 30.80 15.11
N PRO A 128 6.16 30.94 13.82
CA PRO A 128 6.16 32.24 13.14
C PRO A 128 4.76 32.86 13.12
N ASN A 129 4.64 34.17 13.33
CA ASN A 129 3.33 34.85 13.37
C ASN A 129 2.44 34.56 12.15
N GLU A 130 3.04 34.37 10.97
CA GLU A 130 2.34 34.04 9.71
C GLU A 130 1.71 32.63 9.68
N LYS A 131 2.11 31.73 10.59
CA LYS A 131 1.58 30.36 10.78
C LYS A 131 0.80 30.23 12.09
N TYR A 132 0.48 31.34 12.75
CA TYR A 132 -0.13 31.34 14.08
C TYR A 132 -1.61 30.95 14.03
N GLU A 133 -2.39 31.48 13.09
CA GLU A 133 -3.79 31.08 12.87
C GLU A 133 -3.91 29.57 12.55
N ASP A 134 -2.98 29.06 11.74
CA ASP A 134 -2.83 27.64 11.43
C ASP A 134 -2.60 26.82 12.71
N PHE A 135 -1.65 27.23 13.56
CA PHE A 135 -1.38 26.57 14.83
C PHE A 135 -2.60 26.57 15.78
N GLU A 136 -3.34 27.67 15.88
CA GLU A 136 -4.59 27.71 16.66
C GLU A 136 -5.65 26.76 16.10
N LEU A 137 -5.79 26.68 14.77
CA LEU A 137 -6.74 25.79 14.10
C LEU A 137 -6.39 24.31 14.33
N ALA A 138 -5.11 23.93 14.26
CA ALA A 138 -4.63 22.59 14.60
C ALA A 138 -4.80 22.25 16.10
N LEU A 139 -4.69 23.26 16.98
CA LEU A 139 -4.90 23.11 18.42
C LEU A 139 -6.39 22.92 18.76
N LEU A 140 -7.28 23.71 18.13
CA LEU A 140 -8.73 23.60 18.29
C LEU A 140 -9.25 22.22 17.85
N LEU A 141 -8.80 21.72 16.70
CA LEU A 141 -9.23 20.42 16.18
C LEU A 141 -8.80 19.27 17.11
N GLN A 142 -7.53 19.23 17.51
CA GLN A 142 -7.02 18.18 18.40
C GLN A 142 -7.66 18.28 19.80
N ALA A 143 -7.93 19.49 20.29
CA ALA A 143 -8.69 19.69 21.52
C ALA A 143 -10.12 19.15 21.39
N ALA A 144 -10.80 19.35 20.25
CA ALA A 144 -12.13 18.82 20.00
C ALA A 144 -12.15 17.28 20.02
N ALA A 145 -11.18 16.63 19.37
CA ALA A 145 -11.04 15.17 19.39
C ALA A 145 -10.83 14.62 20.81
N VAL A 146 -10.02 15.30 21.63
CA VAL A 146 -9.84 14.94 23.05
C VAL A 146 -11.12 15.16 23.86
N LYS A 147 -11.87 16.25 23.66
CA LYS A 147 -13.16 16.45 24.35
C LYS A 147 -14.20 15.40 23.92
N PHE A 148 -14.23 15.05 22.64
CA PHE A 148 -15.08 14.02 22.08
C PHE A 148 -14.79 12.64 22.71
N SER A 149 -13.52 12.21 22.72
CA SER A 149 -13.13 10.93 23.32
C SER A 149 -13.38 10.86 24.84
N ASN A 150 -13.49 12.00 25.51
CA ASN A 150 -13.89 12.11 26.91
C ASN A 150 -15.41 12.29 27.11
N GLN A 151 -16.22 12.00 26.10
CA GLN A 151 -17.69 12.11 26.08
C GLN A 151 -18.23 13.53 26.40
N GLN A 152 -17.41 14.57 26.22
CA GLN A 152 -17.79 15.96 26.43
C GLN A 152 -18.30 16.58 25.12
N LEU A 153 -19.35 15.98 24.55
CA LEU A 153 -19.82 16.22 23.18
C LEU A 153 -20.14 17.71 22.90
N ASP A 154 -20.78 18.43 23.82
CA ASP A 154 -21.03 19.87 23.67
C ASP A 154 -19.76 20.73 23.64
N ARG A 155 -18.71 20.34 24.39
CA ARG A 155 -17.42 21.03 24.36
C ARG A 155 -16.69 20.75 23.06
N ALA A 156 -16.74 19.52 22.56
CA ALA A 156 -16.21 19.17 21.24
C ALA A 156 -16.93 19.94 20.14
N ARG A 157 -18.27 19.95 20.14
CA ARG A 157 -19.12 20.70 19.20
C ARG A 157 -18.82 22.20 19.20
N LYS A 158 -18.59 22.81 20.37
CA LYS A 158 -18.18 24.23 20.45
C LYS A 158 -16.80 24.48 19.80
N LEU A 159 -15.82 23.62 20.06
CA LEU A 159 -14.48 23.73 19.46
C LEU A 159 -14.51 23.52 17.94
N LEU A 160 -15.31 22.58 17.44
CA LEU A 160 -15.50 22.36 16.00
C LEU A 160 -16.25 23.50 15.31
N SER A 161 -17.19 24.16 16.01
CA SER A 161 -17.81 25.38 15.51
C SER A 161 -16.78 26.51 15.37
N MET A 162 -15.78 26.62 16.25
CA MET A 162 -14.65 27.54 16.06
C MET A 162 -13.80 27.14 14.84
N CYS A 163 -13.51 25.84 14.65
CA CYS A 163 -12.77 25.36 13.48
C CYS A 163 -13.43 25.76 12.15
N GLN A 164 -14.77 25.69 12.06
CA GLN A 164 -15.53 26.07 10.86
C GLN A 164 -15.44 27.57 10.46
N HIS A 165 -14.91 28.45 11.32
CA HIS A 165 -14.68 29.86 10.95
C HIS A 165 -13.34 30.09 10.24
N SER A 166 -12.41 29.13 10.30
CA SER A 166 -11.03 29.26 9.77
C SER A 166 -10.61 28.11 8.84
N ALA A 167 -11.25 26.95 8.93
CA ALA A 167 -11.07 25.85 8.00
C ALA A 167 -11.77 26.14 6.67
N SER A 168 -11.21 25.65 5.55
CA SER A 168 -11.72 25.89 4.20
C SER A 168 -11.30 24.78 3.25
N PRO A 169 -12.21 24.23 2.40
CA PRO A 169 -11.87 23.22 1.40
C PRO A 169 -11.02 23.75 0.24
N THR A 170 -10.81 25.07 0.14
CA THR A 170 -9.97 25.71 -0.88
C THR A 170 -8.82 26.53 -0.27
N GLY A 171 -8.64 26.43 1.06
CA GLY A 171 -7.60 27.14 1.81
C GLY A 171 -6.20 26.54 1.64
N ASN A 172 -5.30 26.91 2.56
CA ASN A 172 -3.99 26.28 2.68
C ASN A 172 -4.13 24.78 3.08
N PRO A 173 -3.06 23.96 3.00
CA PRO A 173 -3.16 22.52 3.26
C PRO A 173 -3.75 22.17 4.62
N LEU A 174 -3.39 22.90 5.69
CA LEU A 174 -3.95 22.69 7.02
C LEU A 174 -5.44 23.04 7.08
N GLN A 175 -5.85 24.16 6.49
CA GLN A 175 -7.26 24.58 6.43
C GLN A 175 -8.12 23.54 5.70
N ARG A 176 -7.58 22.87 4.66
CA ARG A 176 -8.27 21.77 3.94
C ARG A 176 -8.32 20.49 4.78
N VAL A 177 -7.20 20.07 5.38
CA VAL A 177 -7.17 18.92 6.32
C VAL A 177 -8.18 19.11 7.45
N VAL A 178 -8.14 20.26 8.14
CA VAL A 178 -9.01 20.54 9.28
C VAL A 178 -10.47 20.65 8.86
N TYR A 179 -10.79 21.07 7.64
CA TYR A 179 -12.15 21.01 7.10
C TYR A 179 -12.69 19.57 7.06
N TYR A 180 -12.00 18.63 6.40
CA TYR A 180 -12.45 17.23 6.32
C TYR A 180 -12.56 16.55 7.69
N PHE A 181 -11.60 16.79 8.58
CA PHE A 181 -11.65 16.27 9.95
C PHE A 181 -12.80 16.88 10.78
N THR A 182 -13.12 18.16 10.56
CA THR A 182 -14.20 18.85 11.27
C THR A 182 -15.56 18.30 10.86
N GLU A 183 -15.83 18.20 9.57
CA GLU A 183 -17.10 17.67 9.05
C GLU A 183 -17.32 16.22 9.48
N ALA A 184 -16.28 15.38 9.40
CA ALA A 184 -16.34 13.99 9.86
C ALA A 184 -16.60 13.88 11.38
N LEU A 185 -15.95 14.68 12.22
CA LEU A 185 -16.16 14.61 13.66
C LEU A 185 -17.51 15.22 14.09
N GLN A 186 -18.00 16.25 13.40
CA GLN A 186 -19.36 16.76 13.60
C GLN A 186 -20.42 15.71 13.25
N GLU A 187 -20.26 14.99 12.13
CA GLU A 187 -21.17 13.91 11.74
C GLU A 187 -21.20 12.79 12.79
N ARG A 188 -20.05 12.40 13.36
CA ARG A 188 -20.03 11.42 14.46
C ARG A 188 -20.72 11.92 15.73
N ILE A 189 -20.44 13.16 16.15
CA ILE A 189 -21.11 13.79 17.30
C ILE A 189 -22.64 13.84 17.09
N ARG A 190 -23.07 14.16 15.86
CA ARG A 190 -24.49 14.21 15.48
C ARG A 190 -25.16 12.83 15.59
N ARG A 191 -24.47 11.74 15.21
CA ARG A 191 -24.94 10.35 15.41
C ARG A 191 -25.00 9.97 16.88
N GLU A 192 -23.94 10.21 17.66
CA GLU A 192 -23.87 9.82 19.09
C GLU A 192 -24.89 10.57 19.97
N MET A 193 -25.25 11.82 19.62
CA MET A 193 -26.35 12.55 20.27
C MET A 193 -27.76 12.09 19.83
N GLY A 194 -27.90 10.95 19.15
CA GLY A 194 -29.19 10.41 18.70
C GLY A 194 -29.82 11.18 17.53
N GLY A 195 -29.06 12.05 16.86
CA GLY A 195 -29.52 12.79 15.68
C GLY A 195 -29.76 11.84 14.51
N LYS A 196 -31.03 11.67 14.12
CA LYS A 196 -31.37 10.99 12.87
C LYS A 196 -30.62 11.64 11.69
N VAL A 197 -30.02 10.83 10.84
CA VAL A 197 -29.61 11.27 9.49
C VAL A 197 -30.88 11.74 8.78
N GLY A 198 -30.84 12.91 8.12
CA GLY A 198 -31.93 13.31 7.24
C GLY A 198 -31.94 12.41 6.00
N SER A 199 -33.04 11.68 5.78
CA SER A 199 -33.21 10.81 4.60
C SER A 199 -32.87 11.51 3.28
N GLU A 200 -33.17 12.81 3.20
CA GLU A 200 -32.93 13.70 2.08
C GLU A 200 -31.45 13.77 1.62
N ALA A 201 -30.49 13.38 2.49
CA ALA A 201 -29.06 13.32 2.14
C ALA A 201 -28.60 11.95 1.58
N LEU A 202 -29.42 10.90 1.65
CA LEU A 202 -29.11 9.57 1.10
C LEU A 202 -30.12 9.05 0.07
N GLU A 203 -31.37 9.49 0.08
CA GLU A 203 -32.39 9.05 -0.91
C GLU A 203 -32.16 9.59 -2.34
N GLY A 204 -31.15 10.45 -2.52
CA GLY A 204 -30.59 10.83 -3.81
C GLY A 204 -29.11 10.45 -4.01
N SER A 205 -28.48 9.77 -3.05
CA SER A 205 -27.09 9.30 -3.23
C SER A 205 -27.11 7.96 -3.96
N GLU A 206 -26.45 7.91 -5.11
CA GLU A 206 -25.94 6.63 -5.62
C GLU A 206 -25.08 5.97 -4.53
N ARG A 207 -24.98 4.63 -4.58
CA ARG A 207 -24.05 3.87 -3.73
C ARG A 207 -22.65 4.41 -4.00
N ARG A 208 -22.12 5.23 -3.09
CA ARG A 208 -20.75 5.75 -3.21
C ARG A 208 -19.81 4.55 -3.32
N PRO A 209 -18.95 4.51 -4.34
CA PRO A 209 -18.06 3.38 -4.52
C PRO A 209 -17.13 3.30 -3.33
N THR A 210 -17.09 2.14 -2.66
CA THR A 210 -16.06 1.83 -1.65
C THR A 210 -14.67 2.09 -2.23
N LEU A 211 -13.64 2.25 -1.37
CA LEU A 211 -12.27 2.48 -1.84
C LEU A 211 -11.79 1.45 -2.90
N GLU A 212 -12.27 0.20 -2.85
CA GLU A 212 -11.99 -0.82 -3.86
C GLU A 212 -12.75 -0.57 -5.19
N GLU A 213 -14.02 -0.18 -5.12
CA GLU A 213 -14.83 0.24 -6.29
C GLU A 213 -14.30 1.55 -6.90
N ALA A 214 -13.85 2.52 -6.10
CA ALA A 214 -13.28 3.79 -6.55
C ALA A 214 -11.88 3.60 -7.18
N LEU A 215 -11.08 2.65 -6.67
CA LEU A 215 -9.78 2.29 -7.25
C LEU A 215 -9.88 1.34 -8.46
N THR A 216 -11.03 0.72 -8.69
CA THR A 216 -11.31 -0.10 -9.90
C THR A 216 -12.12 0.65 -10.96
N ASN A 217 -12.82 1.73 -10.58
CA ASN A 217 -13.36 2.71 -11.53
C ASN A 217 -12.19 3.45 -12.21
N LEU A 218 -11.89 3.02 -13.43
CA LEU A 218 -10.76 3.48 -14.25
C LEU A 218 -10.98 4.90 -14.82
N HIS A 219 -11.06 5.92 -13.97
CA HIS A 219 -10.99 7.29 -14.45
C HIS A 219 -9.60 7.53 -15.10
N PRO A 220 -9.51 8.13 -16.30
CA PRO A 220 -8.22 8.46 -16.93
C PRO A 220 -7.33 9.30 -16.00
N ASP A 221 -7.95 10.10 -15.15
CA ASP A 221 -7.32 10.97 -14.16
C ASP A 221 -6.63 10.24 -13.01
N LEU A 222 -7.00 8.99 -12.70
CA LEU A 222 -6.25 8.16 -11.76
C LEU A 222 -4.85 7.83 -12.33
N ILE A 223 -4.71 7.71 -13.65
CA ILE A 223 -3.42 7.49 -14.33
C ILE A 223 -2.63 8.81 -14.43
N LYS A 224 -3.30 9.97 -14.56
CA LYS A 224 -2.67 11.29 -14.47
C LYS A 224 -2.14 11.55 -13.05
N TYR A 225 -2.97 11.33 -12.04
CA TYR A 225 -2.62 11.36 -10.61
C TYR A 225 -1.39 10.48 -10.29
N GLN A 226 -1.40 9.20 -10.69
CA GLN A 226 -0.25 8.30 -10.50
C GLN A 226 1.09 8.84 -11.04
N ARG A 227 1.07 9.74 -12.02
CA ARG A 227 2.27 10.36 -12.64
C ARG A 227 2.67 11.69 -12.00
N GLU A 228 1.74 12.40 -11.37
CA GLU A 228 2.01 13.68 -10.70
C GLU A 228 2.59 13.47 -9.28
N PHE A 229 2.38 12.28 -8.68
CA PHE A 229 2.85 11.94 -7.33
C PHE A 229 4.18 11.17 -7.28
N PRO A 230 5.16 11.62 -6.48
CA PRO A 230 6.45 10.94 -6.34
C PRO A 230 6.31 9.57 -5.67
N PHE A 231 5.40 9.42 -4.68
CA PHE A 231 5.18 8.13 -4.00
C PHE A 231 4.79 7.03 -4.99
N CYS A 232 3.85 7.33 -5.90
CA CYS A 232 3.37 6.39 -6.90
C CYS A 232 4.50 5.97 -7.85
N GLN A 233 5.31 6.93 -8.32
CA GLN A 233 6.45 6.65 -9.20
C GLN A 233 7.56 5.86 -8.48
N VAL A 234 7.99 6.27 -7.29
CA VAL A 234 9.02 5.57 -6.52
C VAL A 234 8.60 4.13 -6.22
N ILE A 235 7.37 3.90 -5.74
CA ILE A 235 6.83 2.57 -5.47
C ILE A 235 6.78 1.74 -6.76
N GLN A 236 6.20 2.27 -7.84
CA GLN A 236 6.08 1.58 -9.13
C GLN A 236 7.44 1.08 -9.65
N PHE A 237 8.45 1.94 -9.75
CA PHE A 237 9.74 1.56 -10.32
C PHE A 237 10.58 0.67 -9.39
N THR A 238 10.58 0.92 -8.08
CA THR A 238 11.27 0.02 -7.12
C THR A 238 10.66 -1.37 -7.08
N ALA A 239 9.33 -1.48 -7.15
CA ALA A 239 8.63 -2.75 -7.23
C ALA A 239 8.97 -3.52 -8.50
N ILE A 240 8.90 -2.87 -9.67
CA ILE A 240 9.27 -3.47 -10.95
C ILE A 240 10.74 -3.92 -10.92
N GLN A 241 11.65 -3.11 -10.39
CA GLN A 241 13.06 -3.47 -10.30
C GLN A 241 13.31 -4.67 -9.36
N ALA A 242 12.63 -4.73 -8.22
CA ALA A 242 12.71 -5.86 -7.30
C ALA A 242 12.19 -7.17 -7.91
N ILE A 243 11.15 -7.12 -8.75
CA ILE A 243 10.69 -8.28 -9.54
C ILE A 243 11.76 -8.65 -10.57
N LEU A 244 12.18 -7.70 -11.41
CA LEU A 244 13.19 -7.90 -12.47
C LEU A 244 14.49 -8.52 -11.95
N ASP A 245 14.95 -8.09 -10.76
CA ASP A 245 16.17 -8.61 -10.13
C ASP A 245 16.05 -10.08 -9.71
N ASN A 246 14.85 -10.54 -9.31
CA ASN A 246 14.62 -11.92 -8.89
C ASN A 246 14.25 -12.86 -10.06
N VAL A 247 13.61 -12.34 -11.12
CA VAL A 247 13.26 -13.12 -12.33
C VAL A 247 14.30 -13.04 -13.45
N ALA A 248 15.46 -12.42 -13.21
CA ALA A 248 16.47 -12.08 -14.22
C ALA A 248 16.95 -13.26 -15.11
N CYS A 249 16.96 -14.48 -14.56
CA CYS A 249 17.34 -15.70 -15.29
C CYS A 249 16.15 -16.56 -15.75
N ALA A 250 14.92 -16.20 -15.39
CA ALA A 250 13.71 -16.96 -15.69
C ALA A 250 13.21 -16.68 -17.12
N LYS A 251 13.04 -17.72 -17.95
CA LYS A 251 12.48 -17.57 -19.30
C LYS A 251 10.95 -17.55 -19.33
N ARG A 252 10.34 -18.33 -18.43
CA ARG A 252 8.89 -18.42 -18.23
C ARG A 252 8.59 -17.77 -16.88
N ILE A 253 7.83 -16.69 -16.90
CA ILE A 253 7.54 -15.88 -15.72
C ILE A 253 6.02 -15.87 -15.53
N HIS A 254 5.60 -16.16 -14.31
CA HIS A 254 4.22 -15.96 -13.89
C HIS A 254 4.21 -14.81 -12.87
N LEU A 255 3.51 -13.73 -13.19
CA LEU A 255 3.25 -12.64 -12.27
C LEU A 255 1.81 -12.73 -11.77
N VAL A 256 1.63 -12.61 -10.46
CA VAL A 256 0.32 -12.47 -9.82
C VAL A 256 0.24 -11.07 -9.21
N ASP A 257 -0.65 -10.23 -9.75
CA ASP A 257 -1.02 -8.94 -9.15
C ASP A 257 -2.23 -9.16 -8.23
N LEU A 258 -2.09 -8.88 -6.94
CA LEU A 258 -3.17 -9.09 -5.97
C LEU A 258 -4.27 -8.02 -6.05
N GLY A 259 -4.06 -6.95 -6.80
CA GLY A 259 -5.05 -5.90 -7.02
C GLY A 259 -4.74 -5.11 -8.27
N ILE A 260 -4.84 -5.74 -9.45
CA ILE A 260 -4.60 -5.05 -10.72
C ILE A 260 -5.64 -3.94 -10.88
N LYS A 261 -5.17 -2.70 -11.04
CA LYS A 261 -6.00 -1.52 -11.29
C LYS A 261 -5.99 -1.25 -12.80
N SER A 262 -5.38 -0.15 -13.22
CA SER A 262 -5.11 0.15 -14.63
C SER A 262 -4.03 -0.73 -15.27
N GLY A 263 -3.34 -1.59 -14.50
CA GLY A 263 -2.17 -2.34 -14.96
C GLY A 263 -0.99 -1.46 -15.41
N SER A 264 -1.02 -0.15 -15.13
CA SER A 264 -0.10 0.88 -15.66
C SER A 264 1.39 0.61 -15.41
N HIS A 265 1.69 -0.20 -14.40
CA HIS A 265 3.04 -0.64 -14.04
C HIS A 265 3.62 -1.62 -15.07
N TRP A 266 2.79 -2.53 -15.60
CA TRP A 266 3.26 -3.75 -16.27
C TRP A 266 3.86 -3.55 -17.66
N PRO A 267 3.43 -2.59 -18.51
CA PRO A 267 4.10 -2.30 -19.77
C PRO A 267 5.59 -1.92 -19.62
N ILE A 268 5.98 -1.30 -18.49
CA ILE A 268 7.38 -0.96 -18.22
C ILE A 268 8.18 -2.23 -17.90
N MET A 269 7.61 -3.15 -17.12
CA MET A 269 8.22 -4.45 -16.85
C MET A 269 8.32 -5.31 -18.12
N MET A 270 7.26 -5.33 -18.96
CA MET A 270 7.25 -6.06 -20.23
C MET A 270 8.39 -5.62 -21.17
N GLN A 271 8.61 -4.31 -21.33
CA GLN A 271 9.71 -3.80 -22.13
C GLN A 271 11.08 -4.15 -21.54
N ALA A 272 11.25 -3.96 -20.22
CA ALA A 272 12.49 -4.34 -19.53
C ALA A 272 12.78 -5.86 -19.57
N LEU A 273 11.74 -6.69 -19.73
CA LEU A 273 11.89 -8.13 -19.98
C LEU A 273 12.23 -8.45 -21.45
N ALA A 274 11.65 -7.71 -22.41
CA ALA A 274 11.93 -7.87 -23.84
C ALA A 274 13.39 -7.49 -24.20
N ASP A 275 13.97 -6.51 -23.50
CA ASP A 275 15.36 -6.05 -23.70
C ASP A 275 16.43 -7.06 -23.21
N ARG A 276 16.03 -8.22 -22.65
CA ARG A 276 16.94 -9.23 -22.07
C ARG A 276 17.61 -10.14 -23.11
N HIS A 277 18.69 -9.65 -23.73
CA HIS A 277 19.47 -10.46 -24.68
C HIS A 277 20.08 -11.74 -24.08
N ALA A 278 20.54 -11.72 -22.82
CA ALA A 278 21.26 -12.84 -22.20
C ALA A 278 20.36 -14.00 -21.72
N CYS A 279 19.09 -13.71 -21.45
CA CYS A 279 18.07 -14.72 -21.14
C CYS A 279 16.72 -14.23 -21.67
N PRO A 280 16.39 -14.53 -22.95
CA PRO A 280 15.15 -14.11 -23.58
C PRO A 280 13.91 -14.63 -22.86
N LEU A 281 12.85 -13.84 -22.91
CA LEU A 281 11.52 -14.20 -22.41
C LEU A 281 10.83 -15.16 -23.40
N GLU A 282 10.43 -16.34 -22.93
CA GLU A 282 9.65 -17.32 -23.69
C GLU A 282 8.15 -17.30 -23.32
N LEU A 283 7.83 -16.94 -22.06
CA LEU A 283 6.45 -16.71 -21.62
C LEU A 283 6.40 -15.68 -20.49
N LEU A 284 5.40 -14.79 -20.53
CA LEU A 284 4.95 -14.00 -19.38
C LEU A 284 3.44 -14.19 -19.22
N LYS A 285 3.04 -14.84 -18.13
CA LYS A 285 1.65 -14.89 -17.64
C LYS A 285 1.46 -13.76 -16.62
N ILE A 286 0.38 -12.99 -16.71
CA ILE A 286 -0.01 -12.02 -15.67
C ILE A 286 -1.44 -12.33 -15.26
N ASP A 287 -1.59 -12.86 -14.05
CA ASP A 287 -2.90 -13.13 -13.44
C ASP A 287 -3.24 -12.07 -12.38
N ASN A 288 -4.53 -11.98 -12.07
CA ASN A 288 -5.10 -11.00 -11.15
C ASN A 288 -5.94 -11.73 -10.09
N CYS A 289 -5.70 -11.45 -8.81
CA CYS A 289 -6.31 -12.18 -7.69
C CYS A 289 -7.75 -11.72 -7.37
N PHE A 290 -8.71 -12.04 -8.24
CA PHE A 290 -10.13 -11.76 -8.03
C PHE A 290 -10.92 -13.05 -7.75
N VAL A 291 -11.51 -13.12 -6.55
CA VAL A 291 -12.43 -14.17 -6.08
C VAL A 291 -13.56 -13.52 -5.28
N SER A 292 -14.75 -14.13 -5.24
CA SER A 292 -15.93 -13.57 -4.55
C SER A 292 -15.79 -13.58 -3.02
N ASP A 293 -15.06 -14.54 -2.46
CA ASP A 293 -14.62 -14.59 -1.07
C ASP A 293 -13.14 -15.02 -1.06
N MET A 294 -12.28 -14.31 -0.34
CA MET A 294 -10.84 -14.63 -0.27
C MET A 294 -10.54 -15.99 0.38
N LYS A 295 -11.51 -16.62 1.06
CA LYS A 295 -11.42 -18.02 1.53
C LYS A 295 -11.48 -19.05 0.42
N ASP A 296 -12.11 -18.73 -0.72
CA ASP A 296 -12.21 -19.65 -1.85
C ASP A 296 -10.91 -19.71 -2.67
N LEU A 297 -9.95 -18.80 -2.44
CA LEU A 297 -8.69 -18.69 -3.15
C LEU A 297 -7.79 -19.93 -2.96
N LYS A 298 -7.69 -20.75 -4.00
CA LYS A 298 -6.91 -21.99 -4.03
C LYS A 298 -5.70 -21.87 -4.95
N GLU A 299 -4.70 -22.69 -4.67
CA GLU A 299 -3.46 -22.80 -5.45
C GLU A 299 -3.75 -23.15 -6.93
N ASP A 300 -4.73 -24.03 -7.17
CA ASP A 300 -5.14 -24.48 -8.52
C ASP A 300 -5.61 -23.33 -9.43
N PHE A 301 -6.16 -22.24 -8.88
CA PHE A 301 -6.65 -21.10 -9.67
C PHE A 301 -5.55 -20.36 -10.42
N PHE A 302 -4.29 -20.56 -10.03
CA PHE A 302 -3.13 -19.93 -10.64
C PHE A 302 -2.58 -20.75 -11.82
N GLU A 303 -2.99 -22.02 -12.00
CA GLU A 303 -2.56 -22.90 -13.10
C GLU A 303 -1.03 -22.92 -13.34
N LEU A 304 -0.23 -22.78 -12.28
CA LEU A 304 1.24 -22.58 -12.36
C LEU A 304 1.94 -23.80 -12.98
N ALA A 305 2.70 -23.59 -14.05
CA ALA A 305 3.51 -24.67 -14.65
C ALA A 305 4.78 -24.96 -13.84
N THR A 306 5.27 -26.20 -13.88
CA THR A 306 6.47 -26.63 -13.13
C THR A 306 7.79 -26.03 -13.61
N ASP A 307 7.78 -25.29 -14.72
CA ASP A 307 8.92 -24.57 -15.30
C ASP A 307 8.75 -23.04 -15.29
N GLU A 308 7.66 -22.53 -14.68
CA GLU A 308 7.39 -21.10 -14.50
C GLU A 308 7.95 -20.57 -13.17
N VAL A 309 8.59 -19.41 -13.23
CA VAL A 309 9.04 -18.69 -12.03
C VAL A 309 7.96 -17.71 -11.61
N LEU A 310 7.29 -18.01 -10.49
CA LEU A 310 6.26 -17.17 -9.91
C LEU A 310 6.85 -15.95 -9.17
N ALA A 311 6.29 -14.77 -9.43
CA ALA A 311 6.46 -13.55 -8.65
C ALA A 311 5.10 -12.96 -8.26
N VAL A 312 5.00 -12.35 -7.08
CA VAL A 312 3.75 -11.76 -6.57
C VAL A 312 3.93 -10.27 -6.29
N TYR A 313 2.91 -9.47 -6.59
CA TYR A 313 2.84 -8.04 -6.28
C TYR A 313 1.57 -7.69 -5.51
N SER A 314 1.73 -6.91 -4.43
CA SER A 314 0.63 -6.36 -3.63
C SER A 314 0.77 -4.86 -3.48
N ASN A 315 -0.19 -4.09 -4.00
CA ASN A 315 -0.27 -2.63 -3.81
C ASN A 315 -1.57 -2.27 -3.07
N LYS A 316 -1.44 -2.12 -1.75
CA LYS A 316 -2.50 -1.77 -0.79
C LYS A 316 -3.61 -2.81 -0.66
N ARG A 317 -3.34 -4.06 -1.07
CA ARG A 317 -4.31 -5.17 -1.01
C ARG A 317 -4.32 -5.85 0.35
N LEU A 318 -3.20 -5.88 1.07
CA LEU A 318 -3.18 -6.49 2.40
C LEU A 318 -3.91 -5.58 3.40
N ALA A 319 -3.70 -4.26 3.35
CA ALA A 319 -4.46 -3.32 4.19
C ALA A 319 -5.98 -3.39 3.94
N SER A 320 -6.44 -3.56 2.69
CA SER A 320 -7.89 -3.69 2.40
C SER A 320 -8.56 -4.92 3.04
N LEU A 321 -7.78 -5.91 3.50
CA LEU A 321 -8.29 -7.11 4.16
C LEU A 321 -8.13 -7.09 5.70
N LEU A 322 -7.54 -6.04 6.28
CA LEU A 322 -7.48 -5.83 7.73
C LEU A 322 -8.86 -5.75 8.44
N PRO A 323 -9.97 -5.35 7.79
CA PRO A 323 -11.32 -5.49 8.36
C PRO A 323 -11.75 -6.94 8.54
N CYS A 324 -11.17 -7.87 7.77
CA CYS A 324 -11.53 -9.28 7.76
C CYS A 324 -10.28 -10.16 7.92
N PRO A 325 -9.70 -10.28 9.14
CA PRO A 325 -8.42 -10.97 9.37
C PRO A 325 -8.33 -12.37 8.77
N ASN A 326 -9.43 -13.15 8.80
CA ASN A 326 -9.49 -14.49 8.21
C ASN A 326 -9.28 -14.50 6.68
N HIS A 327 -9.67 -13.42 5.98
CA HIS A 327 -9.43 -13.25 4.54
C HIS A 327 -7.97 -12.89 4.27
N LEU A 328 -7.38 -12.03 5.10
CA LEU A 328 -5.97 -11.66 5.02
C LEU A 328 -5.06 -12.86 5.29
N GLU A 329 -5.33 -13.64 6.35
CA GLU A 329 -4.58 -14.87 6.66
C GLU A 329 -4.77 -15.94 5.58
N SER A 330 -5.98 -16.14 5.06
CA SER A 330 -6.25 -17.10 3.96
C SER A 330 -5.49 -16.73 2.68
N LEU A 331 -5.53 -15.46 2.26
CA LEU A 331 -4.76 -14.96 1.12
C LEU A 331 -3.27 -15.22 1.30
N VAL A 332 -2.71 -14.78 2.43
CA VAL A 332 -1.27 -14.86 2.68
C VAL A 332 -0.80 -16.30 2.85
N GLN A 333 -1.63 -17.19 3.41
CA GLN A 333 -1.36 -18.62 3.47
C GLN A 333 -1.36 -19.27 2.08
N THR A 334 -2.33 -18.96 1.21
CA THR A 334 -2.34 -19.49 -0.17
C THR A 334 -1.14 -18.98 -0.97
N ILE A 335 -0.80 -17.69 -0.86
CA ILE A 335 0.40 -17.12 -1.50
C ILE A 335 1.70 -17.74 -0.96
N ALA A 336 1.77 -18.08 0.33
CA ALA A 336 2.93 -18.79 0.91
C ALA A 336 3.13 -20.19 0.31
N LYS A 337 2.04 -20.94 0.08
CA LYS A 337 2.13 -22.31 -0.48
C LYS A 337 2.54 -22.33 -1.97
N LEU A 338 2.13 -21.33 -2.74
CA LEU A 338 2.54 -21.17 -4.15
C LEU A 338 4.06 -20.99 -4.34
N ASN A 339 4.81 -20.78 -3.25
CA ASN A 339 6.27 -20.62 -3.24
C ASN A 339 6.83 -19.59 -4.25
N PRO A 340 6.29 -18.35 -4.31
CA PRO A 340 6.83 -17.29 -5.16
C PRO A 340 8.31 -16.98 -4.88
N CYS A 341 9.09 -16.78 -5.95
CA CYS A 341 10.50 -16.43 -5.84
C CYS A 341 10.74 -15.03 -5.23
N VAL A 342 9.71 -14.16 -5.28
CA VAL A 342 9.63 -12.85 -4.61
C VAL A 342 8.16 -12.45 -4.43
N MET A 343 7.85 -11.83 -3.29
CA MET A 343 6.59 -11.13 -3.03
C MET A 343 6.88 -9.67 -2.71
N VAL A 344 6.60 -8.79 -3.69
CA VAL A 344 6.74 -7.34 -3.52
C VAL A 344 5.46 -6.77 -2.90
N ILE A 345 5.62 -6.07 -1.78
CA ILE A 345 4.52 -5.52 -0.99
C ILE A 345 4.68 -3.99 -0.95
N SER A 346 3.57 -3.26 -1.03
CA SER A 346 3.53 -1.80 -1.03
C SER A 346 2.25 -1.34 -0.34
N GLU A 347 2.38 -1.02 0.95
CA GLU A 347 1.27 -0.65 1.85
C GLU A 347 1.47 0.79 2.37
N PHE A 348 0.57 1.28 3.22
CA PHE A 348 0.72 2.58 3.88
C PHE A 348 1.42 2.42 5.23
N GLU A 349 2.51 3.14 5.46
CA GLU A 349 3.33 3.09 6.68
C GLU A 349 2.73 3.90 7.84
N VAL A 350 1.46 3.67 8.20
CA VAL A 350 0.80 4.40 9.30
C VAL A 350 -0.15 3.47 10.05
N ASN A 351 -0.14 3.53 11.39
CA ASN A 351 -1.05 2.74 12.20
C ASN A 351 -2.32 3.54 12.56
N THR A 352 -3.40 3.30 11.81
CA THR A 352 -4.76 3.79 12.11
C THR A 352 -5.67 2.68 12.63
N ASN A 353 -5.11 1.54 13.03
CA ASN A 353 -5.85 0.41 13.58
C ASN A 353 -5.78 0.34 15.12
N ARG A 354 -5.02 1.24 15.76
CA ARG A 354 -4.94 1.44 17.22
C ARG A 354 -6.32 1.43 17.90
N THR A 355 -6.37 0.95 19.13
CA THR A 355 -7.62 0.73 19.87
C THR A 355 -8.32 2.02 20.30
N THR A 356 -7.59 3.07 20.70
CA THR A 356 -8.20 4.34 21.12
C THR A 356 -8.60 5.21 19.92
N PHE A 357 -9.65 6.01 20.09
CA PHE A 357 -10.06 6.98 19.07
C PHE A 357 -8.99 8.06 18.83
N VAL A 358 -8.40 8.61 19.90
CA VAL A 358 -7.47 9.74 19.81
C VAL A 358 -6.19 9.37 19.06
N ASP A 359 -5.67 8.15 19.26
CA ASP A 359 -4.45 7.74 18.56
C ASP A 359 -4.71 7.51 17.07
N ARG A 360 -5.87 6.93 16.70
CA ARG A 360 -6.28 6.79 15.29
C ARG A 360 -6.46 8.16 14.62
N PHE A 361 -7.12 9.09 15.32
CA PHE A 361 -7.35 10.45 14.87
C PHE A 361 -6.03 11.17 14.63
N ASN A 362 -5.10 11.11 15.59
CA ASN A 362 -3.79 11.77 15.52
C ASN A 362 -2.89 11.19 14.42
N ALA A 363 -2.91 9.86 14.23
CA ALA A 363 -2.15 9.18 13.19
C ALA A 363 -2.67 9.53 11.78
N GLU A 364 -3.99 9.46 11.55
CA GLU A 364 -4.59 9.85 10.26
C GLU A 364 -4.39 11.35 9.99
N LEU A 365 -4.43 12.21 11.03
CA LEU A 365 -4.21 13.65 10.92
C LEU A 365 -2.80 13.99 10.44
N CYS A 366 -1.76 13.39 11.04
CA CYS A 366 -0.37 13.55 10.58
C CYS A 366 -0.14 12.97 9.18
N PHE A 367 -0.69 11.78 8.91
CA PHE A 367 -0.55 11.11 7.62
C PHE A 367 -1.20 11.89 6.47
N THR A 368 -2.44 12.35 6.66
CA THR A 368 -3.15 13.13 5.64
C THR A 368 -2.55 14.52 5.47
N ALA A 369 -2.08 15.17 6.53
CA ALA A 369 -1.34 16.42 6.43
C ALA A 369 -0.14 16.34 5.48
N ALA A 370 0.68 15.28 5.58
CA ALA A 370 1.80 15.06 4.66
C ALA A 370 1.35 14.87 3.20
N LEU A 371 0.17 14.29 2.96
CA LEU A 371 -0.40 14.13 1.62
C LEU A 371 -1.02 15.43 1.08
N PHE A 372 -1.71 16.23 1.91
CA PHE A 372 -2.23 17.55 1.53
C PHE A 372 -1.10 18.56 1.23
N ASP A 373 0.03 18.48 1.95
CA ASP A 373 1.25 19.22 1.60
C ASP A 373 1.82 18.76 0.25
N CYS A 374 1.85 17.44 -0.01
CA CYS A 374 2.31 16.92 -1.30
C CYS A 374 1.38 17.31 -2.46
N LEU A 375 0.06 17.35 -2.24
CA LEU A 375 -0.94 17.86 -3.19
C LEU A 375 -0.69 19.34 -3.54
N GLU A 376 -0.37 20.16 -2.54
CA GLU A 376 -0.05 21.58 -2.73
C GLU A 376 1.24 21.82 -3.50
N ASP A 377 2.31 21.10 -3.16
CA ASP A 377 3.62 21.26 -3.79
C ASP A 377 3.66 20.65 -5.22
N CYS A 378 2.86 19.62 -5.49
CA CYS A 378 2.89 18.89 -6.76
C CYS A 378 1.82 19.32 -7.77
N MET A 379 0.65 19.79 -7.37
CA MET A 379 -0.49 20.04 -8.27
C MET A 379 -0.99 21.49 -8.24
N ASP A 380 -1.17 22.08 -9.44
CA ASP A 380 -1.82 23.37 -9.64
C ASP A 380 -3.16 23.45 -8.87
N LYS A 381 -3.48 24.62 -8.28
CA LYS A 381 -4.65 24.79 -7.40
C LYS A 381 -5.98 24.50 -8.10
N ASP A 382 -6.08 24.85 -9.37
CA ASP A 382 -7.28 24.68 -10.20
C ASP A 382 -7.33 23.31 -10.91
N ASN A 383 -6.44 22.36 -10.57
CA ASN A 383 -6.41 21.02 -11.14
C ASN A 383 -7.57 20.19 -10.55
N GLU A 384 -8.61 19.92 -11.33
CA GLU A 384 -9.80 19.16 -10.90
C GLU A 384 -9.44 17.83 -10.20
N ASN A 385 -8.37 17.17 -10.65
CA ASN A 385 -7.86 15.92 -10.08
C ASN A 385 -7.36 16.08 -8.64
N ARG A 386 -6.89 17.27 -8.24
CA ARG A 386 -6.49 17.58 -6.86
C ARG A 386 -7.72 17.60 -5.96
N VAL A 387 -8.78 18.28 -6.39
CA VAL A 387 -10.07 18.35 -5.67
C VAL A 387 -10.70 16.96 -5.52
N ILE A 388 -10.71 16.17 -6.60
CA ILE A 388 -11.20 14.78 -6.59
C ILE A 388 -10.42 13.93 -5.57
N GLN A 389 -9.08 14.02 -5.54
CA GLN A 389 -8.26 13.22 -4.63
C GLN A 389 -8.34 13.69 -3.16
N GLU A 390 -8.48 15.00 -2.93
CA GLU A 390 -8.73 15.55 -1.59
C GLU A 390 -10.11 15.14 -1.05
N ALA A 391 -11.15 15.12 -1.90
CA ALA A 391 -12.50 14.75 -1.49
C ALA A 391 -12.77 13.23 -1.43
N GLU A 392 -12.52 12.51 -2.53
CA GLU A 392 -12.90 11.10 -2.69
C GLU A 392 -11.87 10.13 -2.10
N PHE A 393 -10.57 10.46 -2.17
CA PHE A 393 -9.53 9.56 -1.65
C PHE A 393 -9.14 9.87 -0.21
N LEU A 394 -8.84 11.14 0.12
CA LEU A 394 -8.47 11.53 1.48
C LEU A 394 -9.70 11.79 2.36
N GLY A 395 -10.70 12.54 1.87
CA GLY A 395 -11.93 12.83 2.59
C GLY A 395 -12.69 11.59 3.04
N GLU A 396 -12.87 10.58 2.19
CA GLU A 396 -13.52 9.31 2.59
C GLU A 396 -12.67 8.48 3.57
N ALA A 397 -11.34 8.49 3.45
CA ALA A 397 -10.47 7.81 4.42
C ALA A 397 -10.55 8.45 5.81
N ILE A 398 -10.51 9.78 5.87
CA ILE A 398 -10.75 10.58 7.09
C ILE A 398 -12.14 10.27 7.65
N GLN A 399 -13.18 10.30 6.80
CA GLN A 399 -14.55 10.05 7.24
C GLN A 399 -14.74 8.63 7.77
N ASN A 400 -14.16 7.60 7.17
CA ASN A 400 -14.28 6.23 7.69
C ASN A 400 -13.48 6.01 8.98
N VAL A 401 -12.24 6.52 9.07
CA VAL A 401 -11.43 6.43 10.31
C VAL A 401 -12.11 7.13 11.50
N ILE A 402 -12.83 8.23 11.24
CA ILE A 402 -13.49 9.02 12.29
C ILE A 402 -14.92 8.55 12.58
N THR A 403 -15.77 8.25 11.58
CA THR A 403 -17.23 8.10 11.78
C THR A 403 -17.72 6.68 12.05
N THR A 404 -16.88 5.65 11.89
CA THR A 404 -17.27 4.24 12.09
C THR A 404 -16.35 3.52 13.08
N GLU A 405 -16.85 2.40 13.62
CA GLU A 405 -16.15 1.53 14.58
C GLU A 405 -16.41 0.06 14.25
N GLY A 406 -15.63 -0.84 14.83
CA GLY A 406 -15.80 -2.29 14.61
C GLY A 406 -15.77 -2.65 13.13
N ASP A 407 -16.73 -3.48 12.71
CA ASP A 407 -16.80 -4.04 11.35
C ASP A 407 -17.25 -3.00 10.30
N GLU A 408 -17.82 -1.86 10.70
CA GLU A 408 -18.11 -0.72 9.80
C GLU A 408 -16.84 0.07 9.43
N ARG A 409 -15.73 -0.12 10.16
CA ARG A 409 -14.47 0.59 9.94
C ARG A 409 -13.56 -0.18 8.97
N MET A 410 -13.83 0.04 7.68
CA MET A 410 -13.16 -0.61 6.56
C MET A 410 -11.76 -0.02 6.25
N HIS A 411 -11.54 1.27 6.49
CA HIS A 411 -10.28 1.95 6.15
C HIS A 411 -9.27 1.80 7.30
N ARG A 412 -8.67 0.61 7.39
CA ARG A 412 -7.63 0.27 8.38
C ARG A 412 -6.25 0.35 7.73
N LYS A 413 -5.26 0.89 8.46
CA LYS A 413 -3.85 0.98 8.05
C LYS A 413 -2.98 0.51 9.21
N GLU A 414 -1.88 -0.17 8.90
CA GLU A 414 -0.92 -0.73 9.85
C GLU A 414 0.51 -0.41 9.37
N SER A 415 1.43 -0.04 10.29
CA SER A 415 2.85 0.11 9.97
C SER A 415 3.51 -1.26 9.75
N ILE A 416 4.71 -1.28 9.19
CA ILE A 416 5.46 -2.52 8.97
C ILE A 416 5.91 -3.23 10.24
N ASP A 417 5.87 -2.59 11.41
CA ASP A 417 6.05 -3.25 12.71
C ASP A 417 4.97 -4.33 12.94
N PHE A 418 3.79 -4.18 12.31
CA PHE A 418 2.78 -5.22 12.20
C PHE A 418 3.07 -6.17 11.03
N TRP A 419 3.36 -5.65 9.82
CA TRP A 419 3.53 -6.49 8.63
C TRP A 419 4.70 -7.49 8.72
N ARG A 420 5.83 -7.11 9.34
CA ARG A 420 6.99 -8.00 9.60
C ARG A 420 6.61 -9.28 10.35
N PRO A 421 6.16 -9.22 11.62
CA PRO A 421 5.81 -10.42 12.37
C PRO A 421 4.61 -11.13 11.75
N PHE A 422 3.64 -10.39 11.20
CA PHE A 422 2.49 -10.98 10.51
C PHE A 422 2.91 -11.89 9.34
N LEU A 423 3.74 -11.40 8.42
CA LEU A 423 4.22 -12.18 7.26
C LEU A 423 5.20 -13.29 7.68
N THR A 424 6.04 -13.04 8.69
CA THR A 424 6.99 -14.02 9.22
C THR A 424 6.29 -15.27 9.78
N ARG A 425 5.07 -15.15 10.34
CA ARG A 425 4.25 -16.30 10.76
C ARG A 425 3.97 -17.29 9.64
N PHE A 426 3.90 -16.83 8.39
CA PHE A 426 3.67 -17.65 7.19
C PHE A 426 4.96 -18.07 6.48
N GLY A 427 6.13 -17.84 7.07
CA GLY A 427 7.44 -18.14 6.47
C GLY A 427 7.90 -17.13 5.41
N ILE A 428 7.16 -16.03 5.24
CA ILE A 428 7.44 -14.98 4.26
C ILE A 428 8.50 -14.02 4.85
N VAL A 429 9.78 -14.33 4.62
CA VAL A 429 10.95 -13.63 5.17
C VAL A 429 11.37 -12.42 4.35
N GLU A 430 11.92 -11.42 5.02
CA GLU A 430 12.28 -10.13 4.42
C GLU A 430 13.55 -10.19 3.56
N ILE A 431 13.56 -9.56 2.37
CA ILE A 431 14.73 -9.48 1.47
C ILE A 431 15.15 -8.04 1.15
N ALA A 432 16.44 -7.85 0.86
CA ALA A 432 17.01 -6.54 0.53
C ALA A 432 16.59 -6.04 -0.85
N LEU A 433 16.11 -4.79 -0.91
CA LEU A 433 16.05 -4.04 -2.16
C LEU A 433 17.47 -3.86 -2.71
N SER A 434 17.63 -4.04 -4.02
CA SER A 434 18.93 -3.91 -4.68
C SER A 434 19.38 -2.45 -4.75
N ASP A 435 20.70 -2.24 -4.90
CA ASP A 435 21.27 -0.94 -5.24
C ASP A 435 20.62 -0.34 -6.51
N ARG A 436 20.17 -1.17 -7.46
CA ARG A 436 19.45 -0.72 -8.66
C ARG A 436 18.09 -0.12 -8.32
N ALA A 437 17.30 -0.79 -7.47
CA ALA A 437 16.01 -0.27 -7.02
C ALA A 437 16.19 1.02 -6.20
N LEU A 438 17.13 1.03 -5.25
CA LEU A 438 17.43 2.20 -4.42
C LEU A 438 17.97 3.38 -5.24
N CYS A 439 18.74 3.13 -6.31
CA CYS A 439 19.17 4.18 -7.24
C CYS A 439 18.02 4.69 -8.13
N GLN A 440 17.08 3.85 -8.56
CA GLN A 440 15.89 4.32 -9.29
C GLN A 440 15.02 5.23 -8.42
N ALA A 441 14.74 4.86 -7.17
CA ALA A 441 14.05 5.75 -6.22
C ALA A 441 14.76 7.11 -6.10
N LYS A 442 16.09 7.09 -5.90
CA LYS A 442 16.94 8.28 -5.79
C LYS A 442 17.02 9.13 -7.06
N LEU A 443 16.75 8.57 -8.23
CA LEU A 443 16.69 9.31 -9.51
C LEU A 443 15.29 9.88 -9.77
N ILE A 444 14.24 9.16 -9.38
CA ILE A 444 12.84 9.62 -9.50
C ILE A 444 12.60 10.85 -8.62
N VAL A 445 12.96 10.84 -7.33
CA VAL A 445 12.79 12.02 -6.45
C VAL A 445 13.66 13.24 -6.85
N ARG A 446 14.50 13.09 -7.88
CA ARG A 446 15.33 14.14 -8.48
C ARG A 446 14.91 14.51 -9.91
N SER A 447 13.95 13.83 -10.53
CA SER A 447 13.55 14.11 -11.92
C SER A 447 12.60 15.30 -12.06
N ASP A 448 11.91 15.68 -10.99
CA ASP A 448 11.06 16.87 -10.94
C ASP A 448 11.41 17.73 -9.71
N PRO A 449 11.65 19.06 -9.86
CA PRO A 449 11.97 19.93 -8.74
C PRO A 449 10.91 19.98 -7.62
N ARG A 450 9.65 19.69 -7.93
CA ARG A 450 8.54 19.61 -6.95
C ARG A 450 8.69 18.40 -6.02
N TRP A 451 9.40 17.36 -6.44
CA TRP A 451 9.54 16.11 -5.69
C TRP A 451 10.76 16.09 -4.73
N HIS A 452 11.57 17.15 -4.68
CA HIS A 452 12.67 17.27 -3.73
C HIS A 452 12.29 17.15 -2.23
N PRO A 453 11.08 17.51 -1.75
CA PRO A 453 10.67 17.24 -0.37
C PRO A 453 10.42 15.76 -0.07
N CYS A 454 10.47 14.87 -1.08
CA CYS A 454 10.28 13.44 -0.91
C CYS A 454 11.49 12.81 -0.19
N THR A 455 11.25 12.25 1.00
CA THR A 455 12.28 11.55 1.78
C THR A 455 12.30 10.06 1.45
N LEU A 456 13.51 9.47 1.51
CA LEU A 456 13.75 8.05 1.22
C LEU A 456 14.55 7.45 2.39
N GLU A 457 13.87 6.85 3.36
CA GLU A 457 14.51 6.15 4.48
C GLU A 457 14.65 4.66 4.14
N VAL A 458 15.88 4.16 4.07
CA VAL A 458 16.12 2.71 4.05
C VAL A 458 15.96 2.20 5.47
N ASN A 459 15.05 1.26 5.68
CA ASN A 459 14.79 0.71 7.01
C ASN A 459 14.64 -0.82 6.98
N GLY A 460 15.32 -1.50 7.90
CA GLY A 460 15.68 -2.91 7.75
C GLY A 460 16.31 -3.15 6.38
N LYS A 461 15.66 -3.99 5.57
CA LYS A 461 16.09 -4.33 4.21
C LYS A 461 15.35 -3.53 3.09
N GLY A 462 14.47 -2.58 3.42
CA GLY A 462 13.54 -1.94 2.47
C GLY A 462 13.51 -0.42 2.51
N LEU A 463 12.41 0.18 2.06
CA LEU A 463 12.29 1.61 1.75
C LEU A 463 10.96 2.19 2.24
N ILE A 464 11.04 3.13 3.18
CA ILE A 464 9.97 4.11 3.45
C ILE A 464 10.14 5.29 2.50
N VAL A 465 9.01 5.80 2.01
CA VAL A 465 8.91 7.06 1.27
C VAL A 465 8.07 8.04 2.10
N GLY A 466 8.56 9.28 2.28
CA GLY A 466 7.90 10.32 3.09
C GLY A 466 7.91 11.70 2.43
N TRP A 467 7.41 12.72 3.14
CA TRP A 467 7.27 14.10 2.66
C TRP A 467 7.75 15.12 3.69
N LYS A 468 8.52 16.13 3.27
CA LYS A 468 9.01 17.25 4.11
C LYS A 468 9.78 16.87 5.40
N GLY A 469 10.14 15.59 5.57
CA GLY A 469 10.74 15.06 6.81
C GLY A 469 9.81 14.13 7.57
N THR A 470 8.49 14.28 7.42
CA THR A 470 7.46 13.33 7.86
C THR A 470 7.62 12.02 7.08
N PRO A 471 8.05 10.91 7.71
CA PRO A 471 7.77 9.58 7.18
C PRO A 471 6.25 9.39 7.25
N ILE A 472 5.67 8.48 6.47
CA ILE A 472 4.20 8.31 6.47
C ILE A 472 3.64 7.90 7.86
N GLN A 473 4.46 7.35 8.76
CA GLN A 473 4.66 7.93 10.10
C GLN A 473 6.03 7.57 10.71
N LYS A 474 6.59 8.48 11.52
CA LYS A 474 7.15 8.15 12.83
C LYS A 474 6.55 9.13 13.83
N GLU A 475 6.13 8.63 14.98
CA GLU A 475 5.80 9.43 16.14
C GLU A 475 6.60 8.87 17.31
N GLU A 476 7.26 9.76 18.06
CA GLU A 476 8.11 9.36 19.19
C GLU A 476 7.23 8.94 20.38
N ASN A 477 6.88 7.65 20.42
CA ASN A 477 7.05 6.95 21.68
C ASN A 477 8.56 6.87 21.95
N LEU A 478 8.97 6.88 23.22
CA LEU A 478 10.40 6.89 23.58
C LEU A 478 11.14 5.58 23.27
N ASP A 479 10.40 4.53 22.90
CA ASP A 479 10.88 3.18 22.67
C ASP A 479 10.46 2.67 21.27
N ASP A 480 11.43 2.06 20.59
CA ASP A 480 11.36 1.22 19.37
C ASP A 480 11.04 1.84 17.99
N ALA A 481 11.71 1.26 16.99
CA ALA A 481 11.50 1.42 15.54
C ALA A 481 11.24 0.01 14.92
N PHE A 482 10.78 -0.13 13.67
CA PHE A 482 11.58 -0.09 12.44
C PHE A 482 10.70 -0.30 11.17
N GLY A 483 10.99 0.44 10.10
CA GLY A 483 10.24 0.64 8.82
C GLY A 483 10.35 -0.36 7.63
N GLY A 484 9.62 -0.04 6.53
CA GLY A 484 8.95 -0.91 5.51
C GLY A 484 9.72 -1.68 4.41
N VAL A 485 9.34 -2.93 4.04
CA VAL A 485 10.11 -3.83 3.13
C VAL A 485 9.32 -4.87 2.26
N VAL A 486 10.04 -5.54 1.34
CA VAL A 486 9.69 -6.64 0.40
C VAL A 486 10.13 -8.03 0.92
N HIS A 487 9.45 -9.11 0.50
CA HIS A 487 9.66 -10.46 1.06
C HIS A 487 9.89 -11.59 0.02
N LYS A 488 10.29 -12.77 0.50
CA LYS A 488 10.48 -14.05 -0.20
C LYS A 488 10.21 -15.21 0.78
N LEU A 489 10.01 -16.44 0.31
CA LEU A 489 9.93 -17.64 1.16
C LEU A 489 11.29 -18.36 1.25
N ASP A 490 11.58 -18.92 2.43
CA ASP A 490 12.75 -19.76 2.70
C ASP A 490 12.34 -21.23 2.87
N GLU A 491 13.10 -22.17 2.31
CA GLU A 491 12.84 -23.60 2.44
C GLU A 491 13.20 -24.08 3.86
N LYS A 492 12.18 -24.38 4.68
CA LYS A 492 12.42 -24.96 6.01
C LYS A 492 12.94 -26.41 5.92
N PRO A 493 14.00 -26.77 6.64
CA PRO A 493 14.43 -28.16 6.76
C PRO A 493 13.39 -28.99 7.52
N SER A 494 13.20 -30.24 7.11
CA SER A 494 12.26 -31.17 7.73
C SER A 494 12.78 -31.70 9.08
N SER A 495 12.17 -31.27 10.18
CA SER A 495 12.34 -31.86 11.51
C SER A 495 10.98 -32.34 12.04
N GLN A 496 10.86 -33.64 12.31
CA GLN A 496 9.65 -34.23 12.89
C GLN A 496 9.54 -33.87 14.37
N GLN A 497 8.32 -33.54 14.81
CA GLN A 497 7.89 -33.79 16.18
C GLN A 497 6.37 -33.98 16.19
N GLU A 498 5.93 -35.09 16.78
CA GLU A 498 4.50 -35.41 16.97
C GLU A 498 4.02 -34.72 18.24
N GLU A 499 2.82 -34.11 18.21
CA GLU A 499 2.06 -33.89 19.44
C GLU A 499 0.54 -33.93 19.17
N SER A 500 -0.23 -34.25 20.20
CA SER A 500 -1.50 -34.98 20.06
C SER A 500 -2.76 -34.12 19.88
N VAL A 501 -3.66 -34.59 19.01
CA VAL A 501 -5.01 -34.03 18.80
C VAL A 501 -6.00 -34.49 19.88
N PRO A 502 -6.77 -33.59 20.52
CA PRO A 502 -8.04 -33.90 21.17
C PRO A 502 -9.21 -33.75 20.20
N THR A 503 -10.14 -34.71 20.18
CA THR A 503 -11.27 -34.75 19.23
C THR A 503 -12.64 -34.46 19.86
N ALA A 504 -13.56 -34.03 18.98
CA ALA A 504 -15.01 -34.31 18.97
C ALA A 504 -16.00 -33.34 19.66
N THR A 505 -17.03 -32.98 18.88
CA THR A 505 -18.45 -32.73 19.25
C THR A 505 -18.78 -31.53 20.17
N ASP A 506 -19.92 -30.81 20.00
CA ASP A 506 -21.03 -30.98 19.03
C ASP A 506 -21.79 -29.66 18.79
N ARG A 507 -22.41 -29.51 17.61
CA ARG A 507 -23.70 -28.79 17.35
C ARG A 507 -24.06 -28.67 15.86
N LYS A 508 -24.85 -29.63 15.38
CA LYS A 508 -25.90 -29.44 14.35
C LYS A 508 -27.04 -28.56 14.89
N ALA A 509 -27.93 -27.93 14.10
CA ALA A 509 -28.05 -27.67 12.65
C ALA A 509 -29.21 -26.66 12.41
N LEU A 510 -29.68 -26.53 11.14
CA LEU A 510 -30.91 -25.88 10.64
C LEU A 510 -30.79 -24.35 10.41
N LEU A 511 -31.28 -23.76 9.30
CA LEU A 511 -31.85 -24.26 8.02
C LEU A 511 -31.73 -23.17 6.91
N ASP A 512 -31.60 -23.60 5.64
CA ASP A 512 -32.30 -23.18 4.40
C ASP A 512 -33.00 -21.79 4.31
N LEU A 513 -33.07 -21.03 3.19
CA LEU A 513 -32.73 -21.10 1.75
C LEU A 513 -32.93 -19.64 1.17
N PRO A 514 -32.84 -19.28 -0.14
CA PRO A 514 -32.51 -20.05 -1.34
C PRO A 514 -31.36 -19.48 -2.21
N CYS A 515 -30.97 -20.24 -3.25
CA CYS A 515 -29.95 -19.88 -4.24
C CYS A 515 -30.36 -18.72 -5.17
N TRP A 516 -29.37 -17.94 -5.62
CA TRP A 516 -29.43 -17.23 -6.92
C TRP A 516 -28.34 -17.79 -7.84
N HIS A 517 -28.74 -18.26 -9.03
CA HIS A 517 -27.81 -18.65 -10.08
C HIS A 517 -27.48 -17.44 -10.97
N SER A 518 -26.20 -17.13 -11.13
CA SER A 518 -25.70 -16.27 -12.22
C SER A 518 -24.54 -16.97 -12.91
N THR A 519 -24.83 -17.61 -14.03
CA THR A 519 -23.84 -18.29 -14.86
C THR A 519 -23.16 -17.29 -15.79
N ASN A 520 -21.95 -16.83 -15.43
CA ASN A 520 -21.12 -16.05 -16.34
C ASN A 520 -19.89 -16.83 -16.81
N LYS A 521 -19.74 -16.90 -18.13
CA LYS A 521 -18.64 -17.62 -18.80
C LYS A 521 -17.41 -16.72 -18.86
N PHE A 522 -16.25 -17.25 -18.47
CA PHE A 522 -14.97 -16.60 -18.74
C PHE A 522 -14.81 -16.33 -20.24
N ARG A 523 -14.73 -15.06 -20.63
CA ARG A 523 -14.26 -14.66 -21.96
C ARG A 523 -12.75 -14.61 -21.94
N ARG A 524 -12.12 -15.66 -22.44
CA ARG A 524 -10.70 -15.66 -22.80
C ARG A 524 -10.49 -14.58 -23.87
N ILE A 525 -9.75 -13.52 -23.55
CA ILE A 525 -9.21 -12.60 -24.55
C ILE A 525 -7.92 -13.25 -25.07
N SER A 526 -7.89 -13.48 -26.38
CA SER A 526 -6.81 -14.14 -27.14
C SER A 526 -5.87 -13.14 -27.77
#